data_AF-A0A8K0W6K4-F1
#
_entry.id   AF-A0A8K0W6K4-F1
#
_cell.length_a   1.000
_cell.length_b   1.000
_cell.length_c   1.000
_cell.angle_alpha   90.00
_cell.angle_beta   90.00
_cell.angle_gamma   90.00
#
_symmetry.space_group_name_H-M   'P 1'
#
loop_
_entity.id
_entity.type
_entity.pdbx_description
1 polymer ?
#
loop_
_entity_poly.entity_id
_entity_poly.type
_entity_poly.pdbx_seq_one_letter_code
_entity_poly.pdbx_strand_id
1 'polypeptide(L)'
;MGKLGDNDDAEFFVQEFAEVRRMLQGRTVEEFSRLPLVQRKSIFGQHLVQPQRVVIEEGDDGHDIMNPAIANGVLLLQQLFMGKDEKGKQMVKEAREVYYGENEFWHLMAN
;
A
#
# COMPACT_ATOMS: atom_id res chain seq x y z
N MET A 1 0.11 -18.98 25.43
CA MET A 1 1.20 -18.58 24.51
C MET A 1 1.03 -19.37 23.22
N GLY A 2 0.34 -18.80 22.22
CA GLY A 2 0.20 -19.40 20.90
C GLY A 2 1.52 -19.32 20.14
N LYS A 3 1.88 -20.39 19.43
CA LYS A 3 3.13 -20.45 18.66
C LYS A 3 2.97 -19.56 17.43
N LEU A 4 3.99 -18.73 17.19
CA LEU A 4 4.16 -17.99 15.94
C LEU A 4 4.38 -19.01 14.80
N GLY A 5 3.51 -19.04 13.80
CA GLY A 5 3.66 -19.90 12.61
C GLY A 5 2.62 -21.02 12.45
N ASP A 6 1.34 -20.76 12.71
CA ASP A 6 0.26 -21.60 12.20
C ASP A 6 -0.02 -21.24 10.73
N ASN A 7 -0.49 -22.21 9.92
CA ASN A 7 -0.67 -22.10 8.46
C ASN A 7 -1.44 -20.86 7.99
N ASP A 8 -2.25 -20.28 8.87
CA ASP A 8 -3.06 -19.09 8.65
C ASP A 8 -2.18 -17.85 8.33
N ASP A 9 -1.01 -17.71 8.97
CA ASP A 9 -0.08 -16.61 8.68
C ASP A 9 0.48 -16.74 7.24
N ALA A 10 0.78 -17.96 6.82
CA ALA A 10 1.30 -18.22 5.47
C ALA A 10 0.23 -17.98 4.40
N GLU A 11 -1.00 -18.41 4.63
CA GLU A 11 -2.13 -18.14 3.73
C GLU A 11 -2.43 -16.64 3.63
N PHE A 12 -2.36 -15.91 4.75
CA PHE A 12 -2.49 -14.47 4.78
C PHE A 12 -1.45 -13.80 3.87
N PHE A 13 -0.15 -14.09 4.03
CA PHE A 13 0.88 -13.50 3.18
C PHE A 13 0.69 -13.84 1.70
N VAL A 14 0.27 -15.06 1.36
CA VAL A 14 -0.01 -15.45 -0.03
C VAL A 14 -1.10 -14.57 -0.66
N GLN A 15 -2.18 -14.29 0.07
CA GLN A 15 -3.26 -13.43 -0.41
C GLN A 15 -2.77 -11.99 -0.63
N GLU A 16 -2.01 -11.44 0.31
CA GLU A 16 -1.47 -10.08 0.22
C GLU A 16 -0.45 -9.93 -0.93
N PHE A 17 0.39 -10.96 -1.16
CA PHE A 17 1.29 -10.98 -2.33
C PHE A 17 0.53 -11.08 -3.66
N ALA A 18 -0.56 -11.87 -3.70
CA ALA A 18 -1.42 -11.94 -4.87
C ALA A 18 -2.12 -10.60 -5.13
N GLU A 19 -2.52 -9.89 -4.08
CA GLU A 19 -3.13 -8.58 -4.17
C GLU A 19 -2.14 -7.52 -4.69
N VAL A 20 -0.90 -7.52 -4.20
CA VAL A 20 0.16 -6.67 -4.76
C VAL A 20 0.40 -7.00 -6.23
N ARG A 21 0.47 -8.29 -6.61
CA ARG A 21 0.57 -8.68 -8.02
C ARG A 21 -0.60 -8.13 -8.85
N ARG A 22 -1.83 -8.17 -8.32
CA ARG A 22 -3.02 -7.64 -9.00
C ARG A 22 -2.92 -6.12 -9.21
N MET A 23 -2.52 -5.36 -8.19
CA MET A 23 -2.31 -3.90 -8.28
C MET A 23 -1.17 -3.54 -9.25
N LEU A 24 -0.13 -4.37 -9.34
CA LEU A 24 0.92 -4.23 -10.36
C LEU A 24 0.49 -4.77 -11.74
N GLN A 25 -0.82 -4.94 -11.97
CA GLN A 25 -1.42 -5.42 -13.22
C GLN A 25 -0.84 -6.76 -13.68
N GLY A 26 -0.64 -7.69 -12.75
CA GLY A 26 -0.11 -9.02 -13.02
C GLY A 26 1.41 -9.09 -13.20
N ARG A 27 2.17 -8.03 -12.92
CA ARG A 27 3.64 -7.98 -13.07
C ARG A 27 4.39 -8.21 -11.76
N THR A 28 5.60 -8.76 -11.83
CA THR A 28 6.54 -8.73 -10.68
C THR A 28 6.92 -7.28 -10.42
N VAL A 29 7.45 -7.00 -9.23
CA VAL A 29 8.07 -5.70 -8.94
C VAL A 29 9.16 -5.37 -9.97
N GLU A 30 9.97 -6.36 -10.36
CA GLU A 30 11.02 -6.17 -11.35
C GLU A 30 10.46 -5.79 -12.73
N GLU A 31 9.46 -6.52 -13.22
CA GLU A 31 8.78 -6.23 -14.49
C GLU A 31 8.10 -4.87 -14.47
N PHE A 32 7.43 -4.54 -13.36
CA PHE A 32 6.79 -3.25 -13.14
C PHE A 32 7.81 -2.10 -13.15
N SER A 33 8.98 -2.30 -12.54
CA SER A 33 10.04 -1.28 -12.49
C SER A 33 10.59 -0.88 -13.87
N ARG A 34 10.37 -1.72 -14.90
CA ARG A 34 10.80 -1.46 -16.29
C ARG A 34 9.82 -0.60 -17.07
N LEU A 35 8.59 -0.39 -16.57
CA LEU A 35 7.62 0.52 -17.20
C LEU A 35 8.15 1.97 -17.13
N PRO A 36 7.74 2.88 -18.03
CA PRO A 36 8.06 4.30 -17.90
C PRO A 36 7.56 4.88 -16.56
N LEU A 37 8.31 5.82 -15.97
CA LEU A 37 7.98 6.42 -14.67
C LEU A 37 6.55 6.97 -14.61
N VAL A 38 6.10 7.66 -15.67
CA VAL A 38 4.74 8.21 -15.76
C VAL A 38 3.69 7.11 -15.65
N GLN A 39 3.92 5.96 -16.28
CA GLN A 39 3.00 4.83 -16.22
C GLN A 39 2.97 4.21 -14.83
N ARG A 40 4.14 4.06 -14.19
CA ARG A 40 4.21 3.55 -12.80
C ARG A 40 3.46 4.45 -11.83
N LYS A 41 3.70 5.77 -11.90
CA LYS A 41 2.99 6.76 -11.07
C LYS A 41 1.49 6.73 -11.31
N SER A 42 1.05 6.61 -12.56
CA SER A 42 -0.37 6.49 -12.88
C SER A 42 -1.01 5.24 -12.27
N ILE A 43 -0.33 4.09 -12.32
CA ILE A 43 -0.84 2.85 -11.70
C ILE A 43 -0.85 2.97 -10.18
N PHE A 44 0.20 3.54 -9.58
CA PHE A 44 0.19 3.84 -8.15
C PHE A 44 -0.97 4.76 -7.76
N GLY A 45 -1.24 5.82 -8.53
CA GLY A 45 -2.34 6.75 -8.28
C GLY A 45 -3.71 6.07 -8.25
N GLN A 46 -3.94 5.07 -9.10
CA GLN A 46 -5.18 4.29 -9.12
C GLN A 46 -5.47 3.54 -7.81
N HIS A 47 -4.44 3.24 -7.03
CA HIS A 47 -4.53 2.43 -5.81
C HIS A 47 -4.24 3.23 -4.53
N LEU A 48 -3.58 4.38 -4.65
CA LEU A 48 -3.07 5.14 -3.52
C LEU A 48 -3.70 6.52 -3.38
N VAL A 49 -4.35 7.05 -4.42
CA VAL A 49 -4.91 8.42 -4.39
C VAL A 49 -6.42 8.37 -4.35
N GLN A 50 -6.99 9.11 -3.39
CA GLN A 50 -8.43 9.28 -3.30
C GLN A 50 -8.85 10.66 -3.80
N PRO A 51 -10.01 10.76 -4.48
CA PRO A 51 -10.58 12.06 -4.85
C PRO A 51 -11.03 12.86 -3.61
N GLN A 52 -11.46 12.16 -2.56
CA GLN A 52 -11.81 12.76 -1.28
C GLN A 52 -10.59 12.84 -0.37
N ARG A 53 -10.64 13.79 0.55
CA ARG A 53 -9.61 13.98 1.58
C ARG A 53 -9.47 12.72 2.42
N VAL A 54 -8.23 12.35 2.70
CA VAL A 54 -7.90 11.27 3.62
C VAL A 54 -7.94 11.84 5.03
N VAL A 55 -8.92 11.41 5.81
CA VAL A 55 -9.04 11.78 7.23
C VAL A 55 -8.22 10.79 8.05
N ILE A 56 -7.29 11.32 8.85
CA ILE A 56 -6.52 10.55 9.83
C ILE A 56 -7.07 10.94 11.20
N GLU A 57 -7.81 10.02 11.84
CA GLU A 57 -8.29 10.18 13.21
C GLU A 57 -7.22 9.66 14.18
N GLU A 58 -6.69 10.54 15.03
CA GLU A 58 -5.79 10.16 16.13
C GLU A 58 -6.60 9.99 17.42
N GLY A 59 -6.92 8.74 17.79
CA GLY A 59 -7.48 8.41 19.11
C GLY A 59 -8.51 7.27 19.14
N ASP A 60 -8.17 6.21 19.87
CA ASP A 60 -9.01 5.19 20.52
C ASP A 60 -9.64 4.05 19.69
N ASP A 61 -8.81 3.03 19.43
CA ASP A 61 -8.96 1.64 19.92
C ASP A 61 -10.18 0.78 19.56
N GLY A 62 -11.06 1.15 18.63
CA GLY A 62 -12.15 0.21 18.33
C GLY A 62 -13.01 0.51 17.14
N HIS A 63 -12.63 -0.06 15.99
CA HIS A 63 -13.41 -0.09 14.74
C HIS A 63 -13.64 1.28 14.10
N ASP A 64 -13.60 1.30 12.77
CA ASP A 64 -13.97 2.42 11.89
C ASP A 64 -12.97 3.60 11.90
N ILE A 65 -12.23 3.96 10.85
CA ILE A 65 -12.27 3.69 9.42
C ILE A 65 -10.83 3.91 8.92
N MET A 66 -10.03 2.84 8.73
CA MET A 66 -9.10 2.88 7.59
C MET A 66 -10.03 3.03 6.40
N ASN A 67 -10.03 4.19 5.74
CA ASN A 67 -10.90 4.40 4.59
C ASN A 67 -10.74 3.20 3.64
N PRO A 68 -11.78 2.36 3.47
CA PRO A 68 -11.63 1.07 2.82
C PRO A 68 -11.15 1.18 1.37
N ALA A 69 -11.19 2.39 0.78
CA ALA A 69 -10.62 2.67 -0.53
C ALA A 69 -9.07 2.68 -0.58
N ILE A 70 -8.34 2.87 0.55
CA ILE A 70 -6.87 2.74 0.62
C ILE A 70 -6.44 1.39 1.23
N ALA A 71 -7.34 0.63 1.86
CA ALA A 71 -7.00 -0.51 2.73
C ALA A 71 -6.05 -1.54 2.08
N ASN A 72 -6.14 -1.79 0.77
CA ASN A 72 -5.20 -2.69 0.07
C ASN A 72 -3.99 -1.95 -0.52
N GLY A 73 -4.14 -0.68 -0.90
CA GLY A 73 -3.06 0.13 -1.49
C GLY A 73 -1.85 0.28 -0.56
N VAL A 74 -2.06 0.29 0.76
CA VAL A 74 -0.99 0.41 1.77
C VAL A 74 0.10 -0.66 1.63
N LEU A 75 -0.21 -1.82 1.04
CA LEU A 75 0.78 -2.88 0.78
C LEU A 75 1.88 -2.42 -0.17
N LEU A 76 1.56 -1.54 -1.12
CA LEU A 76 2.52 -0.94 -2.06
C LEU A 76 3.53 -0.01 -1.34
N LEU A 77 3.22 0.43 -0.13
CA LEU A 77 4.07 1.28 0.70
C LEU A 77 5.05 0.46 1.58
N GLN A 78 4.94 -0.86 1.57
CA GLN A 78 5.69 -1.77 2.44
C GLN A 78 6.73 -2.57 1.64
N GLN A 79 7.99 -2.50 2.07
CA GLN A 79 9.09 -3.29 1.48
C GLN A 79 8.92 -4.80 1.67
N LEU A 80 8.09 -5.22 2.64
CA LEU A 80 7.77 -6.64 2.83
C LEU A 80 7.18 -7.25 1.56
N PHE A 81 6.26 -6.54 0.91
CA PHE A 81 5.58 -7.02 -0.29
C PHE A 81 6.26 -6.58 -1.60
N MET A 82 6.90 -5.41 -1.57
CA MET A 82 7.57 -4.85 -2.74
C MET A 82 9.01 -5.35 -2.92
N GLY A 83 9.55 -6.10 -1.97
CA GLY A 83 10.93 -6.57 -2.01
C GLY A 83 11.92 -5.63 -1.35
N LYS A 84 13.00 -6.22 -0.82
CA LYS A 84 14.08 -5.52 -0.10
C LYS A 84 15.27 -5.18 -0.98
N ASP A 85 15.23 -5.56 -2.26
CA ASP A 85 16.26 -5.20 -3.22
C ASP A 85 16.11 -3.73 -3.65
N GLU A 86 17.07 -3.24 -4.43
CA GLU A 86 17.07 -1.84 -4.85
C GLU A 86 15.84 -1.48 -5.69
N LYS A 87 15.30 -2.43 -6.45
CA LYS A 87 14.08 -2.22 -7.23
C LYS A 87 12.85 -2.09 -6.33
N GLY A 88 12.68 -2.98 -5.37
CA GLY A 88 11.60 -2.90 -4.39
C GLY A 88 11.64 -1.61 -3.56
N LYS A 89 12.82 -1.24 -3.06
CA LYS A 89 13.02 0.04 -2.37
C LYS A 89 12.65 1.25 -3.24
N GLN A 90 13.07 1.23 -4.51
CA GLN A 90 12.73 2.28 -5.46
C GLN A 90 11.21 2.37 -5.67
N MET A 91 10.54 1.24 -5.87
CA MET A 91 9.08 1.22 -6.08
C MET A 91 8.31 1.69 -4.85
N VAL A 92 8.72 1.31 -3.65
CA VAL A 92 8.12 1.82 -2.40
C VAL A 92 8.31 3.33 -2.27
N LYS A 93 9.49 3.85 -2.63
CA LYS A 93 9.74 5.29 -2.62
C LYS A 93 8.80 6.01 -3.58
N GLU A 94 8.68 5.53 -4.82
CA GLU A 94 7.79 6.11 -5.83
C GLU A 94 6.31 6.05 -5.39
N ALA A 95 5.88 4.93 -4.81
CA ALA A 95 4.52 4.78 -4.26
C ALA A 95 4.24 5.79 -3.14
N ARG A 96 5.21 6.01 -2.23
CA ARG A 96 5.10 7.03 -1.17
C ARG A 96 5.05 8.44 -1.71
N GLU A 97 5.85 8.75 -2.74
CA GLU A 97 5.82 10.07 -3.40
C GLU A 97 4.44 10.36 -3.98
N VAL A 98 3.79 9.37 -4.61
CA VAL A 98 2.40 9.51 -5.10
C VAL A 98 1.43 9.65 -3.93
N TYR A 99 1.48 8.74 -2.95
CA TYR A 99 0.56 8.73 -1.82
C TYR A 99 0.59 10.04 -1.03
N TYR A 100 1.77 10.53 -0.64
CA TYR A 100 1.88 11.76 0.15
C TYR A 100 1.87 13.03 -0.69
N GLY A 101 2.18 12.94 -1.98
CA GLY A 101 2.24 14.10 -2.88
C GLY A 101 0.89 14.46 -3.52
N GLU A 102 0.00 13.48 -3.70
CA GLU A 102 -1.25 13.67 -4.44
C GLU A 102 -2.51 13.58 -3.58
N ASN A 103 -2.45 12.98 -2.38
CA ASN A 103 -3.57 13.03 -1.44
C ASN A 103 -3.55 14.32 -0.60
N GLU A 104 -4.74 14.79 -0.23
CA GLU A 104 -4.93 15.83 0.80
C GLU A 104 -5.28 15.15 2.13
N PHE A 105 -4.44 15.36 3.15
CA PHE A 105 -4.59 14.74 4.48
C PHE A 105 -5.11 15.74 5.50
N TRP A 106 -6.11 15.33 6.28
CA TRP A 106 -6.69 16.12 7.36
C TRP A 106 -6.56 15.38 8.69
N HIS A 107 -5.95 16.03 9.67
CA HIS A 107 -5.91 15.55 11.05
C HIS A 107 -7.09 16.13 11.80
N LEU A 108 -7.97 15.26 12.31
CA LEU A 108 -9.00 15.67 13.26
C LEU A 108 -8.42 15.57 14.67
N MET A 109 -8.08 16.71 15.26
CA MET A 109 -7.80 16.80 16.69
C MET A 109 -9.15 16.65 17.42
N ALA A 110 -9.35 15.54 18.12
CA ALA A 110 -10.51 15.39 19.01
C ALA A 110 -10.42 16.45 20.13
N ASN A 111 -11.48 17.25 20.26
CA ASN A 111 -11.64 18.27 21.30
C ASN A 111 -12.38 17.70 22.51
#